data_AF-A0A7V9AZ28-F1
#
_entry.id   AF-A0A7V9AZ28-F1
#
_cell.length_a   1.000
_cell.length_b   1.000
_cell.length_c   1.000
_cell.angle_alpha   90.00
_cell.angle_beta   90.00
_cell.angle_gamma   90.00
#
_symmetry.space_group_name_H-M   'P 1'
#
loop_
_entity.id
_entity.type
_entity.pdbx_description
1 polymer ?
#
loop_
_entity_poly.entity_id
_entity_poly.type
_entity_poly.pdbx_seq_one_letter_code
_entity_poly.pdbx_strand_id
1 'polypeptide(L)'
;TLMEIRAKCRRLKARHGLGLVIIDYLQLMQSAHRSENRQQEVSDISRDLKILARDLNLPVLCASQLNRGVEYRSDKRPLLADLRESGSIEQDSDLVMLLYRDEVYNRDSERRGEAELIIAKHRNGPTGSVNLAFMNQYTKFASFTKGSPR
;
A
#
# COMPACT_ATOMS: atom_id res chain seq x y z
N THR A 1 6.61 -13.95 12.57
CA THR A 1 5.95 -12.95 13.46
C THR A 1 6.66 -11.60 13.35
N LEU A 2 6.05 -10.50 13.80
CA LEU A 2 6.70 -9.18 13.74
C LEU A 2 8.00 -9.11 14.58
N MET A 3 8.08 -9.84 15.69
CA MET A 3 9.29 -9.92 16.51
C MET A 3 10.49 -10.46 15.71
N GLU A 4 10.28 -11.50 14.91
CA GLU A 4 11.32 -12.07 14.03
C GLU A 4 11.74 -11.08 12.94
N ILE A 5 10.77 -10.38 12.35
CA ILE A 5 11.04 -9.32 11.35
C ILE A 5 11.90 -8.23 11.98
N ARG A 6 11.55 -7.76 13.18
CA ARG A 6 12.31 -6.75 13.92
C ARG A 6 13.74 -7.21 14.20
N ALA A 7 13.92 -8.44 14.69
CA ALA A 7 15.25 -9.01 14.97
C ALA A 7 16.10 -9.12 13.69
N LYS A 8 15.50 -9.58 12.58
CA LYS A 8 16.18 -9.67 11.28
C LYS A 8 16.58 -8.29 10.75
N CYS A 9 15.68 -7.30 10.82
CA CYS A 9 15.95 -5.95 10.35
C CYS A 9 17.06 -5.26 11.16
N ARG A 10 17.05 -5.38 12.51
CA ARG A 10 18.12 -4.85 13.37
C ARG A 10 19.49 -5.46 13.01
N ARG A 11 19.54 -6.78 12.83
CA ARG A 11 20.77 -7.48 12.43
C ARG A 11 21.28 -7.03 11.06
N LEU A 12 20.40 -6.92 10.06
CA LEU A 12 20.75 -6.45 8.72
C LEU A 12 21.26 -5.00 8.75
N LYS A 13 20.55 -4.11 9.46
CA LYS A 13 20.96 -2.72 9.61
C LYS A 13 22.36 -2.58 10.20
N ALA A 14 22.67 -3.35 11.25
CA ALA A 14 23.98 -3.31 11.92
C ALA A 14 25.12 -3.86 11.05
N ARG A 15 24.86 -4.88 10.20
CA ARG A 15 25.91 -5.54 9.40
C ARG A 15 26.15 -4.91 8.04
N HIS A 16 25.10 -4.45 7.38
CA HIS A 16 25.14 -4.07 5.95
C HIS A 16 24.54 -2.70 5.66
N GLY A 17 23.98 -2.03 6.68
CA GLY A 17 23.03 -0.94 6.45
C GLY A 17 21.68 -1.47 5.96
N LEU A 18 20.61 -0.75 6.28
CA LEU A 18 19.25 -1.07 5.82
C LEU A 18 18.51 0.23 5.56
N GLY A 19 18.07 0.43 4.31
CA GLY A 19 17.43 1.67 3.86
C GLY A 19 15.91 1.61 3.65
N LEU A 20 15.34 0.40 3.51
CA LEU A 20 13.91 0.20 3.26
C LEU A 20 13.50 -1.20 3.72
N VAL A 21 12.29 -1.33 4.25
CA VAL A 21 11.63 -2.61 4.51
C VAL A 21 10.36 -2.69 3.66
N ILE A 22 10.20 -3.78 2.92
CA ILE A 22 9.00 -4.06 2.11
C ILE A 22 8.29 -5.29 2.70
N ILE A 23 6.98 -5.18 2.90
CA ILE A 23 6.10 -6.26 3.36
C ILE A 23 5.05 -6.55 2.29
N ASP A 24 5.03 -7.80 1.79
CA ASP A 24 4.08 -8.29 0.79
C ASP A 24 3.38 -9.55 1.33
N TYR A 25 2.16 -9.47 1.87
CA TYR A 25 1.33 -8.29 2.17
C TYR A 25 0.84 -8.37 3.63
N LEU A 26 0.32 -7.25 4.18
CA LEU A 26 -0.03 -7.12 5.61
C LEU A 26 -0.94 -8.24 6.11
N GLN A 27 -1.93 -8.62 5.30
CA GLN A 27 -2.93 -9.60 5.71
C GLN A 27 -2.38 -11.05 5.78
N LEU A 28 -1.13 -11.32 5.42
CA LEU A 28 -0.47 -12.60 5.71
C LEU A 28 0.33 -12.59 7.01
N MET A 29 0.52 -11.41 7.61
CA MET A 29 1.19 -11.30 8.90
C MET A 29 0.29 -11.80 10.03
N GLN A 30 0.95 -12.43 10.99
CA GLN A 30 0.35 -12.88 12.24
C GLN A 30 0.82 -11.98 13.37
N SER A 31 -0.11 -11.51 14.20
CA SER A 31 0.25 -10.83 15.43
C SER A 31 0.76 -11.83 16.48
N ALA A 32 1.39 -11.32 17.55
CA ALA A 32 1.89 -12.15 18.64
C ALA A 32 0.77 -12.74 19.51
N HIS A 33 -0.42 -12.13 19.49
CA HIS A 33 -1.56 -12.54 20.28
C HIS A 33 -2.64 -13.13 19.38
N ARG A 34 -3.14 -14.32 19.71
CA ARG A 34 -4.29 -14.89 18.99
C ARG A 34 -5.51 -14.02 19.27
N SER A 35 -5.80 -13.10 18.36
CA SER A 35 -7.03 -12.31 18.38
C SER A 35 -8.12 -13.10 17.67
N GLU A 36 -9.31 -13.20 18.28
CA GLU A 36 -10.50 -13.72 17.59
C GLU A 36 -11.02 -12.71 16.55
N ASN A 37 -10.65 -11.44 16.69
CA ASN A 37 -11.04 -10.37 15.78
C ASN A 37 -9.87 -10.01 14.84
N ARG A 38 -10.07 -10.28 13.55
CA ARG A 38 -9.09 -9.96 12.50
C ARG A 38 -8.80 -8.45 12.40
N GLN A 39 -9.78 -7.60 12.66
CA GLN A 39 -9.61 -6.13 12.59
C GLN A 39 -8.64 -5.65 13.68
N GLN A 40 -8.73 -6.22 14.88
CA GLN A 40 -7.81 -5.93 15.96
C GLN A 40 -6.40 -6.40 15.59
N GLU A 41 -6.27 -7.59 15.00
CA GLU A 41 -4.98 -8.13 14.58
C GLU A 41 -4.28 -7.23 13.55
N VAL A 42 -5.01 -6.77 12.53
CA VAL A 42 -4.48 -5.83 11.53
C VAL A 42 -4.11 -4.50 12.16
N SER A 43 -4.86 -4.06 13.18
CA SER A 43 -4.55 -2.84 13.93
C SER A 43 -3.26 -2.96 14.73
N ASP A 44 -3.04 -4.09 15.39
CA ASP A 44 -1.81 -4.35 16.14
C ASP A 44 -0.61 -4.41 15.18
N ILE A 45 -0.75 -5.11 14.04
CA ILE A 45 0.28 -5.21 13.00
C ILE A 45 0.65 -3.82 12.46
N SER A 46 -0.36 -2.99 12.13
CA SER A 46 -0.16 -1.63 11.64
C SER A 46 0.65 -0.78 12.62
N ARG A 47 0.25 -0.79 13.89
CA ARG A 47 0.93 -0.04 14.95
C ARG A 47 2.36 -0.51 15.15
N ASP A 48 2.55 -1.81 15.17
CA ASP A 48 3.85 -2.45 15.35
C ASP A 48 4.83 -2.13 14.21
N LEU A 49 4.35 -2.07 12.97
CA LEU A 49 5.14 -1.65 11.83
C LEU A 49 5.51 -0.17 11.90
N LYS A 50 4.61 0.69 12.40
CA LYS A 50 4.92 2.10 12.65
C LYS A 50 6.02 2.25 13.72
N ILE A 51 5.97 1.46 14.79
CA ILE A 51 7.03 1.44 15.81
C ILE A 51 8.33 0.92 15.20
N LEU A 52 8.30 -0.14 14.39
CA LEU A 52 9.48 -0.66 13.70
C LEU A 52 10.14 0.41 12.81
N ALA A 53 9.35 1.15 12.03
CA ALA A 53 9.84 2.24 11.18
C ALA A 53 10.56 3.33 11.99
N ARG A 54 9.98 3.72 13.15
CA ARG A 54 10.57 4.72 14.06
C ARG A 54 11.84 4.20 14.74
N ASP A 55 11.80 3.00 15.31
CA ASP A 55 12.94 2.38 15.99
C ASP A 55 14.15 2.24 15.06
N LEU A 56 13.89 1.83 13.81
CA LEU A 56 14.92 1.64 12.81
C LEU A 56 15.21 2.90 12.00
N ASN A 57 14.49 4.00 12.24
CA ASN A 57 14.58 5.24 11.48
C ASN A 57 14.68 4.98 9.95
N LEU A 58 13.74 4.21 9.42
CA LEU A 58 13.70 3.84 8.00
C LEU A 58 12.26 3.72 7.49
N PRO A 59 12.03 3.95 6.18
CA PRO A 59 10.72 3.74 5.58
C PRO A 59 10.33 2.26 5.60
N VAL A 60 9.06 2.00 5.90
CA VAL A 60 8.43 0.69 5.79
C VAL A 60 7.30 0.82 4.78
N LEU A 61 7.39 0.07 3.68
CA LEU A 61 6.39 -0.01 2.62
C LEU A 61 5.65 -1.34 2.74
N CYS A 62 4.32 -1.29 2.79
CA CYS A 62 3.51 -2.48 2.92
C CYS A 62 2.42 -2.52 1.85
N ALA A 63 2.25 -3.69 1.22
CA ALA A 63 1.08 -3.96 0.42
C ALA A 63 -0.10 -4.30 1.35
N SER A 64 -1.28 -3.78 1.02
CA SER A 64 -2.53 -4.10 1.70
C SER A 64 -3.60 -4.41 0.68
N GLN A 65 -4.37 -5.47 0.93
CA GLN A 65 -5.57 -5.75 0.16
C GLN A 65 -6.73 -4.85 0.59
N LEU A 66 -7.57 -4.49 -0.37
CA LEU A 66 -8.80 -3.73 -0.13
C LEU A 66 -9.98 -4.66 0.12
N ASN A 67 -10.99 -4.15 0.82
CA ASN A 67 -12.27 -4.84 0.92
C ASN A 67 -12.94 -4.96 -0.45
N ARG A 68 -13.59 -6.10 -0.69
CA ARG A 68 -14.33 -6.37 -1.94
C ARG A 68 -15.52 -5.44 -2.17
N GLY A 69 -15.90 -4.64 -1.17
CA GLY A 69 -16.93 -3.59 -1.28
C GLY A 69 -16.72 -2.66 -2.47
N VAL A 70 -15.46 -2.36 -2.83
CA VAL A 70 -15.10 -1.56 -4.00
C VAL A 70 -15.66 -2.15 -5.30
N GLU A 71 -15.80 -3.48 -5.42
CA GLU A 71 -16.29 -4.16 -6.61
C GLU A 71 -17.79 -3.97 -6.83
N TYR A 72 -18.56 -3.52 -5.83
CA TYR A 72 -20.01 -3.33 -5.93
C TYR A 72 -20.41 -1.88 -6.18
N ARG A 73 -19.49 -0.92 -6.07
CA ARG A 73 -19.76 0.50 -6.33
C ARG A 73 -19.87 0.77 -7.84
N SER A 74 -20.57 1.82 -8.23
CA SER A 74 -20.58 2.27 -9.64
C SER A 74 -19.20 2.77 -10.05
N ASP A 75 -18.60 3.66 -9.24
CA ASP A 75 -17.20 4.03 -9.37
C ASP A 75 -16.31 3.03 -8.61
N LYS A 76 -15.49 2.31 -9.38
CA LYS A 76 -14.53 1.31 -8.88
C LYS A 76 -13.22 1.91 -8.41
N ARG A 77 -13.05 3.25 -8.44
CA ARG A 77 -11.88 3.90 -7.86
C ARG A 77 -11.82 3.63 -6.36
N PRO A 78 -10.71 3.08 -5.85
CA PRO A 78 -10.55 2.78 -4.45
C PRO A 78 -10.47 4.07 -3.63
N LEU A 79 -11.04 4.02 -2.43
CA LEU A 79 -11.04 5.09 -1.45
C LEU A 79 -10.33 4.63 -0.18
N LEU A 80 -9.92 5.59 0.65
CA LEU A 80 -9.32 5.29 1.96
C LEU A 80 -10.25 4.41 2.83
N ALA A 81 -11.56 4.65 2.73
CA ALA A 81 -12.58 3.85 3.41
C ALA A 81 -12.64 2.39 2.95
N ASP A 82 -12.06 2.01 1.81
CA ASP A 82 -12.00 0.59 1.37
C ASP A 82 -10.95 -0.22 2.15
N LEU A 83 -10.11 0.43 2.95
CA LEU A 83 -9.26 -0.20 3.98
C LEU A 83 -10.07 -0.55 5.24
N ARG A 84 -11.41 -0.40 5.24
CA ARG A 84 -12.32 -0.33 6.41
C ARG A 84 -12.13 -1.34 7.55
N GLU A 85 -11.53 -2.50 7.31
CA GLU A 85 -11.17 -3.43 8.38
C GLU A 85 -9.99 -2.93 9.24
N SER A 86 -9.49 -1.71 8.97
CA SER A 86 -8.24 -1.18 9.52
C SER A 86 -8.23 0.35 9.64
N GLY A 87 -9.15 0.94 10.39
CA GLY A 87 -9.08 2.38 10.73
C GLY A 87 -7.72 2.78 11.35
N SER A 88 -7.05 1.82 11.99
CA SER A 88 -5.66 1.88 12.43
C SER A 88 -4.64 2.09 11.31
N ILE A 89 -4.74 1.39 10.17
CA ILE A 89 -3.85 1.61 9.02
C ILE A 89 -3.97 3.05 8.54
N GLU A 90 -5.20 3.54 8.42
CA GLU A 90 -5.43 4.94 8.07
C GLU A 90 -4.75 5.86 9.08
N GLN A 91 -4.86 5.64 10.39
CA GLN A 91 -4.29 6.53 11.40
C GLN A 91 -2.76 6.46 11.50
N ASP A 92 -2.20 5.25 11.48
CA ASP A 92 -0.77 4.97 11.72
C ASP A 92 0.11 5.32 10.52
N SER A 93 -0.40 5.09 9.30
CA SER A 93 0.34 5.35 8.07
C SER A 93 0.71 6.84 7.92
N ASP A 94 1.84 7.11 7.29
CA ASP A 94 2.20 8.48 6.87
C ASP A 94 1.74 8.78 5.44
N LEU A 95 1.72 7.76 4.59
CA LEU A 95 1.32 7.82 3.18
C LEU A 95 0.43 6.61 2.86
N VAL A 96 -0.68 6.84 2.16
CA VAL A 96 -1.52 5.78 1.59
C VAL A 96 -1.62 6.02 0.09
N MET A 97 -1.21 5.01 -0.68
CA MET A 97 -1.29 5.01 -2.14
C MET A 97 -2.21 3.89 -2.59
N LEU A 98 -3.18 4.21 -3.43
CA LEU A 98 -4.13 3.26 -3.99
C LEU A 98 -3.89 3.15 -5.50
N LEU A 99 -3.93 1.94 -6.03
CA LEU A 99 -3.75 1.69 -7.45
C LEU A 99 -5.10 1.44 -8.11
N TYR A 100 -5.35 2.13 -9.21
CA TYR A 100 -6.53 1.94 -10.04
C TYR A 100 -6.17 1.77 -11.51
N ARG A 101 -6.84 0.85 -12.19
CA ARG A 101 -6.71 0.61 -13.63
C ARG A 101 -8.10 0.47 -14.22
N ASP A 102 -8.51 1.46 -15.00
CA ASP A 102 -9.85 1.54 -15.58
C ASP A 102 -10.13 0.34 -16.52
N GLU A 103 -9.13 -0.05 -17.32
CA GLU A 103 -9.21 -1.20 -18.24
C GLU A 103 -9.51 -2.54 -17.57
N VAL A 104 -9.28 -2.68 -16.25
CA VAL A 104 -9.62 -3.90 -15.50
C VAL A 104 -11.13 -4.04 -15.30
N TYR A 105 -11.84 -2.92 -15.21
CA TYR A 105 -13.29 -2.89 -14.95
C TYR A 105 -14.11 -2.57 -16.21
N ASN A 106 -13.52 -1.85 -17.16
CA ASN A 106 -14.17 -1.36 -18.37
C ASN A 106 -13.46 -1.91 -19.62
N ARG A 107 -14.08 -2.87 -20.32
CA ARG A 107 -13.49 -3.50 -21.52
C ARG A 107 -13.21 -2.50 -22.64
N ASP A 108 -14.04 -1.48 -22.78
CA ASP A 108 -13.94 -0.44 -23.82
C ASP A 108 -13.24 0.83 -23.30
N SER A 109 -12.45 0.72 -22.23
CA SER A 109 -11.72 1.85 -21.66
C SER A 109 -10.85 2.55 -22.71
N GLU A 110 -10.99 3.87 -22.82
CA GLU A 110 -10.08 4.70 -23.61
C GLU A 110 -8.70 4.85 -22.94
N ARG A 111 -8.58 4.45 -21.67
CA ARG A 111 -7.38 4.55 -20.84
C ARG A 111 -6.60 3.23 -20.76
N ARG A 112 -6.62 2.44 -21.84
CA ARG A 112 -5.88 1.18 -21.93
C ARG A 112 -4.38 1.39 -21.75
N GLY A 113 -3.76 0.54 -20.95
CA GLY A 113 -2.35 0.67 -20.58
C GLY A 113 -2.05 1.87 -19.66
N GLU A 114 -3.06 2.51 -19.07
CA GLU A 114 -2.88 3.48 -18.00
C GLU A 114 -3.16 2.88 -16.62
N ALA A 115 -2.44 3.37 -15.62
CA ALA A 115 -2.76 3.17 -14.22
C ALA A 115 -2.75 4.52 -13.49
N GLU A 116 -3.58 4.63 -12.46
CA GLU A 116 -3.66 5.77 -11.59
C GLU A 116 -3.12 5.38 -10.21
N LEU A 117 -2.10 6.11 -9.74
CA LEU A 117 -1.59 6.03 -8.38
C LEU A 117 -2.21 7.18 -7.58
N ILE A 118 -3.21 6.86 -6.77
CA ILE A 118 -3.98 7.80 -5.98
C ILE A 118 -3.31 7.93 -4.61
N ILE A 119 -2.72 9.08 -4.32
CA ILE A 119 -2.21 9.46 -3.00
C ILE A 119 -3.41 9.89 -2.15
N ALA A 120 -4.05 8.91 -1.51
CA ALA A 120 -5.27 9.10 -0.72
C ALA A 120 -5.00 9.76 0.64
N LYS A 121 -3.79 9.58 1.19
CA LYS A 121 -3.35 10.22 2.43
C LYS A 121 -1.87 10.57 2.31
N HIS A 122 -1.51 11.77 2.78
CA HIS A 122 -0.13 12.19 2.96
C HIS A 122 -0.01 13.10 4.19
N ARG A 123 0.66 12.64 5.26
CA ARG A 123 0.75 13.37 6.55
C ARG A 123 1.48 14.71 6.42
N ASN A 124 2.47 14.79 5.53
CA ASN A 124 3.40 15.93 5.41
C ASN A 124 3.43 16.54 4.00
N GLY A 125 2.37 16.36 3.21
CA GLY A 125 2.34 16.87 1.84
C GLY A 125 0.98 16.72 1.17
N PRO A 126 0.89 17.04 -0.14
CA PRO A 126 -0.39 17.02 -0.85
C PRO A 126 -0.87 15.59 -1.13
N THR A 127 -2.18 15.44 -1.19
CA THR A 127 -2.89 14.32 -1.81
C THR A 127 -3.16 14.61 -3.30
N GLY A 128 -3.54 13.60 -4.06
CA GLY A 128 -3.82 13.72 -5.49
C GLY A 128 -3.55 12.43 -6.24
N SER A 129 -3.66 12.47 -7.57
CA SER A 129 -3.43 11.31 -8.42
C SER A 129 -2.25 11.54 -9.36
N VAL A 130 -1.47 10.47 -9.57
CA VAL A 130 -0.39 10.43 -10.57
C VAL A 130 -0.73 9.38 -11.61
N ASN A 131 -0.73 9.76 -12.89
CA ASN A 131 -0.91 8.80 -13.97
C ASN A 131 0.42 8.08 -14.26
N LEU A 132 0.32 6.77 -14.50
CA LEU A 132 1.40 5.86 -14.84
C LEU A 132 1.04 5.11 -16.12
N ALA A 133 2.03 4.72 -16.91
CA ALA A 133 1.84 3.72 -17.95
C ALA A 133 1.95 2.32 -17.34
N PHE A 134 1.11 1.38 -17.77
CA PHE A 134 1.12 -0.01 -17.36
C PHE A 134 1.27 -0.95 -18.56
N MET A 135 2.38 -1.68 -18.59
CA MET A 135 2.69 -2.66 -19.64
C MET A 135 2.20 -4.04 -19.20
N ASN A 136 0.97 -4.40 -19.58
CA ASN A 136 0.30 -5.65 -19.18
C ASN A 136 1.17 -6.90 -19.30
N GLN A 137 1.82 -7.07 -20.45
CA GLN A 137 2.67 -8.22 -20.77
C GLN A 137 3.91 -8.38 -19.88
N TYR A 138 4.29 -7.33 -19.14
CA TYR A 138 5.47 -7.33 -18.27
C TYR A 138 5.12 -7.02 -16.80
N THR A 139 3.84 -6.86 -16.47
CA THR A 139 3.36 -6.41 -15.16
C THR A 139 4.14 -5.19 -14.61
N LYS A 140 4.48 -4.26 -15.51
CA LYS A 140 5.42 -3.16 -15.24
C LYS A 140 4.74 -1.80 -15.30
N PHE A 141 4.99 -0.98 -14.27
CA PHE A 141 4.67 0.44 -14.27
C PHE A 141 5.83 1.26 -14.85
N ALA A 142 5.52 2.29 -15.62
CA ALA A 142 6.47 3.23 -16.18
C ALA A 142 5.97 4.67 -16.02
N SER A 143 6.89 5.63 -16.09
CA SER A 143 6.54 7.05 -16.06
C SER A 143 5.62 7.38 -17.23
N PHE A 144 4.52 8.07 -16.95
CA PHE A 144 3.57 8.49 -17.98
C PHE A 144 4.04 9.80 -18.60
N THR A 145 4.65 9.72 -19.77
CA THR A 145 4.84 10.88 -20.62
C THR A 145 3.60 11.03 -21.48
N LYS A 146 2.72 12.00 -21.18
CA LYS A 146 1.81 12.53 -22.20
C LYS A 146 2.72 13.02 -23.32
N GLY A 147 2.72 12.36 -24.48
CA GLY A 147 3.45 12.86 -25.62
C GLY A 147 3.06 14.32 -25.81
N SER A 148 4.02 15.24 -25.67
CA SER A 148 3.82 16.60 -26.15
C SER A 148 3.44 16.46 -27.62
N PRO A 149 2.35 17.09 -28.09
CA PRO A 149 2.10 17.14 -29.52
C PRO A 149 3.35 17.76 -30.15
N ARG A 150 3.98 17.01 -31.05
CA ARG A 150 4.94 17.59 -31.98
C ARG A 150 4.21 18.51 -32.93
#